data_AF-A0A0F9QMS9-F1
#
_entry.id   AF-A0A0F9QMS9-F1
#
_cell.length_a   1.000
_cell.length_b   1.000
_cell.length_c   1.000
_cell.angle_alpha   90.00
_cell.angle_beta   90.00
_cell.angle_gamma   90.00
#
_symmetry.space_group_name_H-M   'P 1'
#
loop_
_entity.id
_entity.type
_entity.pdbx_description
1 polymer ?
#
loop_
_entity_poly.entity_id
_entity_poly.type
_entity_poly.pdbx_seq_one_letter_code
_entity_poly.pdbx_strand_id
1 'polypeptide(L)' 'MIWVFKLIWGITGTGYLLQESIDLMRELQEDYGVDLTVILSKEGAAVIKWYKKLK' A
#
# COMPACT_ATOMS: atom_id res chain seq x y z
N MET A 1 -5.29 -19.79 -8.07
CA MET A 1 -3.99 -19.10 -8.12
C MET A 1 -3.28 -19.40 -6.81
N ILE A 2 -2.09 -19.99 -6.83
CA ILE A 2 -1.30 -20.26 -5.62
C ILE A 2 -0.37 -19.06 -5.45
N TRP A 3 -0.58 -18.27 -4.39
CA TRP A 3 0.28 -17.14 -4.06
C TRP A 3 1.65 -17.66 -3.61
N VAL A 4 2.72 -17.09 -4.16
CA VAL A 4 4.10 -17.57 -3.92
C VAL A 4 4.65 -17.02 -2.61
N PHE A 5 4.19 -15.84 -2.18
CA PHE A 5 4.70 -15.13 -1.01
C PHE A 5 3.61 -14.26 -0.37
N LYS A 6 3.61 -14.13 0.97
CA LYS A 6 2.65 -13.33 1.74
C LYS A 6 3.37 -12.18 2.44
N LEU A 7 2.84 -10.96 2.31
CA LEU A 7 3.45 -9.77 2.90
C LEU A 7 2.42 -8.85 3.55
N ILE A 8 2.77 -8.30 4.71
CA ILE A 8 1.99 -7.25 5.38
C ILE A 8 2.67 -5.91 5.11
N TRP A 9 1.93 -4.94 4.57
CA TRP A 9 2.40 -3.60 4.26
C TRP A 9 1.77 -2.58 5.20
N GLY A 10 2.58 -2.03 6.11
CA GLY A 10 2.13 -1.04 7.09
C GLY A 10 2.35 0.39 6.62
N ILE A 11 1.29 1.21 6.60
CA ILE A 11 1.37 2.64 6.27
C ILE A 11 1.04 3.47 7.53
N THR A 12 1.91 4.44 7.83
CA THR A 12 1.77 5.39 8.93
C THR A 12 1.40 6.79 8.41
N GLY A 13 1.44 7.82 9.25
CA GLY A 13 0.94 9.17 8.95
C GLY A 13 1.80 10.07 8.08
N THR A 14 2.78 9.55 7.32
CA THR A 14 3.55 10.36 6.38
C THR A 14 3.01 10.21 4.96
N GLY A 15 2.89 11.33 4.24
CA GLY A 15 2.57 11.33 2.81
C GLY A 15 3.80 11.18 1.91
N TYR A 16 5.00 11.15 2.51
CA TYR A 16 6.25 11.00 1.77
C TYR A 16 6.32 9.63 1.09
N LEU A 17 6.58 9.60 -0.21
CA LEU A 17 6.65 8.40 -1.05
C LEU A 17 5.36 7.57 -1.10
N LEU A 18 4.20 8.14 -0.77
CA LEU A 18 2.95 7.39 -0.73
C LEU A 18 2.55 6.86 -2.11
N GLN A 19 2.80 7.61 -3.17
CA GLN A 19 2.47 7.18 -4.53
C GLN A 19 3.37 6.03 -4.98
N GLU A 20 4.66 6.20 -4.79
CA GLU A 20 5.71 5.24 -5.09
C GLU A 20 5.49 3.94 -4.30
N SER A 21 5.07 4.05 -3.04
CA SER A 21 4.66 2.91 -2.23
C SER A 21 3.43 2.20 -2.78
N ILE A 22 2.41 2.93 -3.27
CA ILE A 22 1.22 2.34 -3.88
C ILE A 22 1.57 1.64 -5.20
N ASP A 23 2.39 2.27 -6.03
CA ASP A 23 2.79 1.72 -7.33
C ASP A 23 3.60 0.43 -7.14
N LEU A 24 4.51 0.40 -6.16
CA LEU A 24 5.25 -0.81 -5.81
C LEU A 24 4.35 -1.93 -5.27
N MET A 25 3.35 -1.60 -4.43
CA MET A 25 2.38 -2.60 -3.96
C MET A 25 1.62 -3.24 -5.14
N ARG A 26 1.28 -2.45 -6.16
CA ARG A 26 0.61 -2.96 -7.36
C ARG A 26 1.52 -3.84 -8.19
N GLU A 27 2.75 -3.43 -8.44
CA GLU A 27 3.75 -4.23 -9.15
C GLU A 27 3.94 -5.61 -8.48
N LEU A 28 4.07 -5.65 -7.16
CA LEU A 28 4.21 -6.90 -6.40
C LEU A 28 3.00 -7.83 -6.54
N GLN A 29 1.78 -7.29 -6.60
CA GLN A 29 0.56 -8.08 -6.78
C GLN A 29 0.37 -8.56 -8.21
N GLU A 30 0.57 -7.67 -9.18
CA GLU A 30 0.27 -7.91 -10.60
C GLU A 30 1.36 -8.77 -11.27
N ASP A 31 2.64 -8.52 -10.97
CA ASP A 31 3.76 -9.11 -11.71
C ASP A 31 4.47 -10.25 -10.97
N TYR A 32 4.40 -10.28 -9.63
CA TYR A 32 5.15 -11.24 -8.80
C TYR A 32 4.29 -12.22 -8.00
N GLY A 33 2.96 -12.13 -8.08
CA GLY A 33 2.06 -13.07 -7.40
C GLY A 33 2.17 -13.03 -5.88
N VAL A 34 2.41 -11.84 -5.31
CA VAL A 34 2.47 -11.59 -3.87
C VAL A 34 1.06 -11.35 -3.31
N ASP A 35 0.71 -12.05 -2.23
CA ASP A 35 -0.50 -11.82 -1.45
C ASP A 35 -0.23 -10.73 -0.40
N LEU A 36 -0.78 -9.54 -0.64
CA LEU A 36 -0.56 -8.33 0.17
C LEU A 36 -1.72 -8.06 1.12
N THR A 37 -1.40 -7.89 2.41
CA THR A 37 -2.33 -7.34 3.40
C THR A 37 -1.86 -5.95 3.83
N VAL A 38 -2.67 -4.92 3.58
CA VAL A 38 -2.35 -3.54 3.96
C VAL A 38 -2.94 -3.21 5.32
N ILE A 39 -2.11 -2.69 6.23
CA ILE A 39 -2.55 -2.18 7.54
C ILE A 39 -2.21 -0.70 7.67
N LEU A 40 -3.12 0.07 8.26
CA LEU A 40 -3.00 1.51 8.38
C LEU A 40 -3.03 1.92 9.85
N SER A 41 -2.14 2.83 10.25
CA SER A 41 -2.35 3.58 11.49
C SER A 41 -3.54 4.54 11.33
N LYS A 42 -4.04 5.09 12.45
CA LYS A 42 -5.10 6.13 12.42
C LYS A 42 -4.68 7.33 11.57
N GLU A 43 -3.43 7.75 11.70
CA GLU A 43 -2.82 8.86 10.96
C GLU A 43 -2.59 8.49 9.49
N GLY A 44 -2.14 7.26 9.21
CA GLY A 44 -2.00 6.77 7.83
C GLY A 44 -3.32 6.74 7.07
N ALA A 45 -4.39 6.30 7.74
CA ALA A 45 -5.74 6.35 7.17
C ALA A 45 -6.19 7.80 6.89
N ALA A 46 -5.79 8.77 7.71
CA ALA A 46 -6.08 10.18 7.45
C ALA A 46 -5.33 10.66 6.20
N VAL A 47 -4.02 10.44 6.12
CA VAL A 47 -3.18 10.87 4.98
C VAL A 47 -3.67 10.28 3.66
N ILE A 48 -3.97 8.98 3.61
CA ILE A 48 -4.46 8.33 2.38
C ILE A 48 -5.79 8.94 1.92
N LYS A 49 -6.70 9.28 2.85
CA LYS A 49 -7.97 9.95 2.51
C LYS A 49 -7.73 11.32 1.89
N TRP A 50 -6.76 12.08 2.39
CA TRP A 50 -6.37 13.36 1.81
C TRP A 50 -5.75 13.18 0.44
N TYR A 51 -4.84 12.20 0.29
CA TYR A 51 -4.19 11.90 -0.98
C TYR A 51 -5.19 11.56 -2.09
N LYS A 52 -6.19 10.71 -1.79
CA LYS A 52 -7.26 10.36 -2.75
C LYS A 52 -8.12 11.55 -3.18
N LYS A 53 -8.20 12.62 -2.38
CA LYS A 53 -8.96 13.83 -2.74
C LYS A 53 -8.15 14.84 -3.56
N LEU A 54 -6.82 14.74 -3.52
CA LEU A 54 -5.91 15.61 -4.28
C LEU A 54 -5.66 15.10 -5.70
N LYS A 55 -6.06 13.87 -6.00
CA LYS A 55 -6.10 13.26 -7.34
C LYS A 55 -7.54 13.13 -7.80
#